data_AF-A0A0Q9PQY1-F1
#
_entry.id   AF-A0A0Q9PQY1-F1
#
_cell.length_a   1.000
_cell.length_b   1.000
_cell.length_c   1.000
_cell.angle_alpha   90.00
_cell.angle_beta   90.00
_cell.angle_gamma   90.00
#
_symmetry.space_group_name_H-M   'P 1'
#
loop_
_entity.id
_entity.type
_entity.pdbx_description
1 polymer ?
#
loop_
_entity_poly.entity_id
_entity_poly.type
_entity_poly.pdbx_seq_one_letter_code
_entity_poly.pdbx_strand_id
1 'polypeptide(L)'
;MKLLIPLRSERGNVLTYVLLILLVLMIVTPVILANSSTNQLANSQTEYEKKATDLAVSGMEAFITYLKNYDIYGNGMNRRTYFNKYGGGSGAKGLGWETQTITTPEGVETNYEQYVEVASTNTRIGIPISTDDVYNVYFKATVNNVHSKLIKFQISAFNAIVVPTPSPSPSASPTPSPTPNSSTHIESGQTVPIPAGVGVLYGDSSNVTAGKNTTLLPAITNYMSDIKSSVSSAIDDYLNVTKTPGLITCSTSCSISQVQSNINASTTNPVVIYVPGTLSISSNETLGSSTKPVILIADNYSFNNANIVIYGNLIANKTTANSTTTGNITGSNQLDITINNGNGGTHGNFWIEGNFVTGTQTTLKIANNIYAGGLTLSNGGTVSAKQMTIDTTFRIETQTTLNISNGNLSSGNIYVKNNAELTVSSGDIFVSGDFTSGTQINLKTGGLIAVAGEIDFKNNSTIRTGTSDPPVTSLQLSGTSSATPTPSASSSATPTPTATSTITPTPPPDWNPVRK
;
A
#
# COMPACT_ATOMS: atom_id res chain seq x y z
N MET A 1 74.64 -23.99 -49.67
CA MET A 1 73.37 -24.33 -50.36
C MET A 1 73.46 -25.73 -51.00
N LYS A 2 73.60 -26.79 -50.18
CA LYS A 2 73.71 -28.21 -50.60
C LYS A 2 72.93 -29.16 -49.67
N LEU A 3 71.85 -28.66 -49.04
CA LEU A 3 71.04 -29.40 -48.07
C LEU A 3 69.68 -29.88 -48.63
N LEU A 4 69.46 -29.77 -49.95
CA LEU A 4 68.18 -30.10 -50.60
C LEU A 4 68.31 -31.20 -51.69
N ILE A 5 69.32 -32.07 -51.60
CA ILE A 5 69.53 -33.13 -52.60
C ILE A 5 68.69 -34.41 -52.39
N PRO A 6 68.15 -34.78 -51.19
CA PRO A 6 67.39 -36.03 -51.09
C PRO A 6 65.91 -35.93 -51.52
N LEU A 7 65.42 -34.76 -51.96
CA LEU A 7 64.01 -34.55 -52.34
C LEU A 7 63.62 -35.07 -53.74
N ARG A 8 64.53 -35.70 -54.48
CA ARG A 8 64.24 -36.28 -55.81
C ARG A 8 63.96 -37.79 -55.82
N SER A 9 63.98 -38.44 -54.66
CA SER A 9 63.52 -39.83 -54.52
C SER A 9 62.07 -39.83 -54.05
N GLU A 10 61.21 -40.67 -54.62
CA GLU A 10 59.84 -40.88 -54.15
C GLU A 10 59.76 -41.23 -52.64
N ARG A 11 60.87 -41.71 -52.05
CA ARG A 11 60.99 -41.96 -50.61
C ARG A 11 61.27 -40.71 -49.76
N GLY A 12 61.84 -39.64 -50.34
CA GLY A 12 62.11 -38.37 -49.67
C GLY A 12 60.85 -37.51 -49.45
N ASN A 13 59.85 -37.67 -50.31
CA ASN A 13 58.55 -37.02 -50.13
C ASN A 13 57.82 -37.56 -48.89
N VAL A 14 57.89 -38.86 -48.63
CA VAL A 14 57.27 -39.47 -47.44
C VAL A 14 57.83 -38.87 -46.15
N LEU A 15 59.15 -38.70 -46.03
CA LEU A 15 59.76 -38.08 -44.86
C LEU A 15 59.33 -36.62 -44.70
N THR A 16 59.16 -35.88 -45.80
CA THR A 16 58.70 -34.48 -45.77
C THR A 16 57.24 -34.39 -45.31
N TYR A 17 56.36 -35.29 -45.77
CA TYR A 17 54.99 -35.36 -45.28
C TYR A 17 54.92 -35.75 -43.79
N VAL A 18 55.76 -36.68 -43.34
CA VAL A 18 55.83 -37.05 -41.92
C VAL A 18 56.31 -35.87 -41.07
N LEU A 19 57.35 -35.16 -41.49
CA LEU A 19 57.83 -33.97 -40.78
C LEU A 19 56.81 -32.83 -40.79
N LEU A 20 56.08 -32.64 -41.89
CA LEU A 20 55.01 -31.63 -41.97
C LEU A 20 53.83 -31.99 -41.06
N ILE A 21 53.42 -33.27 -41.03
CA ILE A 21 52.37 -33.75 -40.12
C ILE A 21 52.81 -33.60 -38.66
N LEU A 22 54.06 -33.93 -38.34
CA LEU A 22 54.61 -33.74 -36.99
C LEU A 22 54.67 -32.26 -36.60
N LEU A 23 55.06 -31.37 -37.51
CA LEU A 23 55.06 -29.93 -37.28
C LEU A 23 53.64 -29.39 -37.04
N VAL A 24 52.67 -29.82 -37.85
CA VAL A 24 51.26 -29.45 -37.69
C VAL A 24 50.72 -29.96 -36.36
N LEU A 25 51.00 -31.21 -35.98
CA LEU A 25 50.63 -31.73 -34.66
C LEU A 25 51.27 -30.92 -33.53
N MET A 26 52.56 -30.61 -33.64
CA MET A 26 53.29 -29.89 -32.59
C MET A 26 52.76 -28.46 -32.37
N ILE A 27 52.22 -27.82 -33.42
CA ILE A 27 51.65 -26.47 -33.34
C ILE A 27 50.16 -26.51 -32.96
N VAL A 28 49.38 -27.38 -33.60
CA VAL A 28 47.91 -27.39 -33.48
C VAL A 28 47.45 -28.08 -32.20
N THR A 29 48.11 -29.16 -31.78
CA THR A 29 47.69 -29.93 -30.60
C THR A 29 47.71 -29.08 -29.32
N PRO A 30 48.77 -28.30 -28.99
CA PRO A 30 48.75 -27.43 -27.81
C PRO A 30 47.64 -26.38 -27.84
N VAL A 31 47.34 -25.82 -29.01
CA VAL A 31 46.28 -24.79 -29.17
C VAL A 31 44.90 -25.40 -28.95
N ILE A 32 44.64 -26.59 -29.51
CA ILE A 32 43.36 -27.29 -29.30
C ILE A 32 43.21 -27.71 -27.83
N LEU A 33 44.27 -28.23 -27.19
CA LEU A 33 44.23 -28.59 -25.77
C LEU A 33 44.01 -27.35 -24.89
N ALA A 34 44.72 -26.25 -25.16
CA ALA A 34 44.56 -25.00 -24.43
C ALA A 34 43.12 -24.46 -24.56
N ASN A 35 42.57 -24.43 -25.79
CA ASN A 35 41.20 -23.94 -26.00
C ASN A 35 40.14 -24.85 -25.36
N SER A 36 40.31 -26.18 -25.45
CA SER A 36 39.41 -27.14 -24.79
C SER A 36 39.43 -26.99 -23.26
N SER A 37 40.63 -26.85 -22.67
CA SER A 37 40.79 -26.70 -21.22
C SER A 37 40.22 -25.39 -20.68
N THR A 38 40.43 -24.27 -21.39
CA THR A 38 39.91 -22.96 -20.99
C THR A 38 38.40 -22.89 -21.08
N ASN A 39 37.80 -23.49 -22.12
CA ASN A 39 36.34 -23.53 -22.27
C ASN A 39 35.69 -24.42 -21.20
N GLN A 40 36.27 -25.57 -20.87
CA GLN A 40 35.76 -26.41 -19.79
C GLN A 40 35.84 -25.71 -18.43
N LEU A 41 36.95 -25.01 -18.16
CA LEU A 41 37.11 -24.24 -16.92
C LEU A 41 36.11 -23.08 -16.86
N ALA A 42 35.97 -22.29 -17.92
CA ALA A 42 35.03 -21.17 -17.98
C ALA A 42 33.56 -21.62 -17.83
N ASN A 43 33.20 -22.74 -18.47
CA ASN A 43 31.86 -23.33 -18.32
C ASN A 43 31.63 -23.80 -16.88
N SER A 44 32.62 -24.45 -16.25
CA SER A 44 32.52 -24.91 -14.86
C SER A 44 32.39 -23.75 -13.88
N GLN A 45 33.16 -22.66 -14.09
CA GLN A 45 33.05 -21.45 -13.28
C GLN A 45 31.67 -20.79 -13.40
N THR A 46 31.16 -20.65 -14.62
CA THR A 46 29.82 -20.12 -14.88
C THR A 46 28.74 -20.98 -14.23
N GLU A 47 28.88 -22.30 -14.31
CA GLU A 47 27.97 -23.25 -13.67
C GLU A 47 28.00 -23.11 -12.14
N TYR A 48 29.18 -22.97 -11.53
CA TYR A 48 29.32 -22.78 -10.08
C TYR A 48 28.74 -21.44 -9.60
N GLU A 49 28.92 -20.36 -10.36
CA GLU A 49 28.31 -19.07 -10.05
C GLU A 49 26.79 -19.12 -10.13
N LYS A 50 26.26 -19.83 -11.13
CA LYS A 50 24.82 -20.07 -11.27
C LYS A 50 24.29 -20.89 -10.10
N LYS A 51 24.94 -22.00 -9.74
CA LYS A 51 24.57 -22.84 -8.58
C LYS A 51 24.59 -22.05 -7.27
N ALA A 52 25.62 -21.23 -7.04
CA ALA A 52 25.69 -20.36 -5.87
C ALA A 52 24.54 -19.33 -5.87
N THR A 53 24.21 -18.76 -7.03
CA THR A 53 23.12 -17.80 -7.14
C THR A 53 21.76 -18.44 -6.89
N ASP A 54 21.47 -19.55 -7.57
CA ASP A 54 20.22 -20.29 -7.44
C ASP A 54 20.00 -20.70 -5.98
N LEU A 55 21.03 -21.24 -5.31
CA LEU A 55 20.94 -21.63 -3.90
C LEU A 55 20.71 -20.43 -2.95
N ALA A 56 21.40 -19.31 -3.17
CA ALA A 56 21.20 -18.11 -2.36
C ALA A 56 19.78 -17.53 -2.52
N VAL A 57 19.25 -17.51 -3.76
CA VAL A 57 17.90 -17.05 -4.07
C VAL A 57 16.85 -17.99 -3.46
N SER A 58 16.99 -19.30 -3.64
CA SER A 58 16.06 -20.28 -3.06
C SER A 58 16.00 -20.17 -1.53
N GLY A 59 17.15 -19.96 -0.88
CA GLY A 59 17.21 -19.73 0.56
C GLY A 59 16.47 -18.45 1.00
N MET A 60 16.61 -17.35 0.24
CA MET A 60 15.86 -16.11 0.46
C MET A 60 14.35 -16.33 0.28
N GLU A 61 13.93 -17.03 -0.78
CA GLU A 61 12.52 -17.31 -1.05
C GLU A 61 11.88 -18.19 0.03
N ALA A 62 12.60 -19.22 0.50
CA ALA A 62 12.19 -20.06 1.62
C ALA A 62 12.02 -19.23 2.90
N PHE A 63 12.97 -18.32 3.17
CA PHE A 63 12.89 -17.42 4.31
C PHE A 63 11.70 -16.45 4.22
N ILE A 64 11.46 -15.84 3.06
CA ILE A 64 10.30 -14.97 2.83
C ILE A 64 9.00 -15.75 3.00
N THR A 65 8.92 -16.97 2.47
CA THR A 65 7.75 -17.84 2.61
C THR A 65 7.50 -18.20 4.06
N TYR A 66 8.55 -18.51 4.82
CA TYR A 66 8.47 -18.72 6.26
C TYR A 66 7.90 -17.51 6.99
N LEU A 67 8.41 -16.31 6.70
CA LEU A 67 7.91 -15.07 7.29
C LEU A 67 6.44 -14.80 6.93
N LYS A 68 6.00 -15.15 5.72
CA LYS A 68 4.60 -15.01 5.30
C LYS A 68 3.65 -15.93 6.07
N ASN A 69 4.14 -17.08 6.53
CA ASN A 69 3.36 -18.01 7.36
C ASN A 69 3.28 -17.59 8.84
N TYR A 70 3.89 -16.45 9.22
CA TYR A 70 3.75 -15.90 10.56
C TYR A 70 2.30 -15.46 10.80
N ASP A 71 1.56 -16.28 11.53
CA ASP A 71 0.22 -15.93 11.99
C ASP A 71 0.31 -15.02 13.21
N ILE A 72 0.05 -13.73 12.99
CA ILE A 72 0.04 -12.68 14.01
C ILE A 72 -1.02 -12.95 15.09
N TYR A 73 -2.06 -13.74 14.78
CA TYR A 73 -3.25 -13.90 15.63
C TYR A 73 -3.48 -15.34 16.15
N GLY A 74 -2.87 -16.35 15.55
CA GLY A 74 -3.24 -17.75 15.79
C GLY A 74 -2.52 -18.49 16.92
N ASN A 75 -1.32 -18.09 17.33
CA ASN A 75 -0.49 -18.92 18.24
C ASN A 75 0.16 -18.19 19.42
N GLY A 76 -0.06 -16.87 19.57
CA GLY A 76 0.56 -16.07 20.65
C GLY A 76 2.09 -16.02 20.62
N MET A 77 2.73 -16.57 19.58
CA MET A 77 4.17 -16.51 19.41
C MET A 77 4.54 -15.14 18.89
N ASN A 78 5.38 -14.44 19.64
CA ASN A 78 5.82 -13.10 19.26
C ASN A 78 6.75 -13.17 18.03
N ARG A 79 6.77 -12.12 17.20
CA ARG A 79 7.45 -12.09 15.88
C ARG A 79 8.94 -12.34 16.01
N ARG A 80 9.56 -11.85 17.08
CA ARG A 80 10.97 -12.08 17.40
C ARG A 80 11.26 -13.56 17.67
N THR A 81 10.41 -14.20 18.48
CA THR A 81 10.49 -15.64 18.76
C THR A 81 10.25 -16.45 17.50
N TYR A 82 9.30 -16.07 16.65
CA TYR A 82 9.08 -16.71 15.37
C TYR A 82 10.31 -16.57 14.46
N PHE A 83 10.83 -15.37 14.27
CA PHE A 83 12.05 -15.12 13.51
C PHE A 83 13.24 -15.97 13.99
N ASN A 84 13.46 -16.02 15.31
CA ASN A 84 14.52 -16.82 15.91
C ASN A 84 14.35 -18.33 15.66
N LYS A 85 13.12 -18.81 15.41
CA LYS A 85 12.80 -20.22 15.15
C LYS A 85 12.82 -20.62 13.66
N TYR A 86 13.27 -19.75 12.76
CA TYR A 86 13.36 -20.07 11.33
C TYR A 86 14.13 -21.38 11.03
N GLY A 87 13.57 -22.19 10.13
CA GLY A 87 14.10 -23.51 9.74
C GLY A 87 13.73 -24.67 10.68
N GLY A 88 12.89 -24.42 11.68
CA GLY A 88 12.44 -25.45 12.63
C GLY A 88 13.51 -25.83 13.66
N GLY A 89 13.10 -26.56 14.70
CA GLY A 89 14.00 -27.00 15.79
C GLY A 89 13.39 -26.84 17.19
N SER A 90 13.80 -27.70 18.12
CA SER A 90 13.44 -27.61 19.54
C SER A 90 14.47 -26.74 20.27
N GLY A 91 14.34 -25.41 20.17
CA GLY A 91 15.31 -24.48 20.79
C GLY A 91 14.98 -23.00 20.60
N ALA A 92 15.86 -22.13 21.10
CA ALA A 92 15.78 -20.68 20.94
C ALA A 92 16.31 -20.19 19.58
N LYS A 93 16.99 -21.05 18.82
CA LYS A 93 17.50 -20.83 17.47
C LYS A 93 17.05 -21.98 16.58
N GLY A 94 16.43 -21.68 15.44
CA GLY A 94 16.07 -22.67 14.43
C GLY A 94 17.24 -23.03 13.51
N LEU A 95 17.14 -24.19 12.86
CA LEU A 95 18.19 -24.78 12.00
C LEU A 95 18.49 -23.94 10.74
N GLY A 96 17.59 -23.03 10.37
CA GLY A 96 17.75 -22.15 9.20
C GLY A 96 18.84 -21.07 9.40
N TRP A 97 19.34 -20.91 10.62
CA TRP A 97 20.40 -19.95 10.97
C TRP A 97 21.78 -20.60 11.12
N GLU A 98 21.91 -21.86 10.73
CA GLU A 98 23.17 -22.59 10.75
C GLU A 98 23.77 -22.69 9.35
N THR A 99 25.10 -22.78 9.28
CA THR A 99 25.76 -23.09 8.01
C THR A 99 25.46 -24.53 7.65
N GLN A 100 24.90 -24.74 6.47
CA GLN A 100 24.59 -26.07 5.94
C GLN A 100 25.57 -26.40 4.81
N THR A 101 26.18 -27.57 4.90
CA THR A 101 27.02 -28.12 3.83
C THR A 101 26.20 -29.13 3.04
N ILE A 102 26.02 -28.86 1.76
CA ILE A 102 25.23 -29.68 0.84
C ILE A 102 26.18 -30.20 -0.23
N THR A 103 26.20 -31.52 -0.42
CA THR A 103 26.88 -32.14 -1.56
C THR A 103 25.89 -32.24 -2.71
N THR A 104 26.18 -31.58 -3.83
CA THR A 104 25.33 -31.69 -5.03
C THR A 104 25.38 -33.12 -5.60
N PRO A 105 24.43 -33.52 -6.47
CA PRO A 105 24.48 -34.83 -7.13
C PRO A 105 25.77 -35.10 -7.90
N GLU A 106 26.49 -34.05 -8.31
CA GLU A 106 27.78 -34.13 -8.98
C GLU A 106 28.98 -34.27 -8.03
N GLY A 107 28.75 -34.37 -6.71
CA GLY A 107 29.80 -34.51 -5.69
C GLY A 107 30.47 -33.19 -5.30
N VAL A 108 29.93 -32.04 -5.70
CA VAL A 108 30.50 -30.73 -5.38
C VAL A 108 29.97 -30.24 -4.03
N GLU A 109 30.87 -29.90 -3.11
CA GLU A 109 30.52 -29.35 -1.82
C GLU A 109 30.09 -27.88 -1.95
N THR A 110 28.90 -27.57 -1.44
CA THR A 110 28.32 -26.23 -1.44
C THR A 110 27.91 -25.85 -0.02
N ASN A 111 28.43 -24.73 0.47
CA ASN A 111 28.15 -24.20 1.79
C ASN A 111 27.11 -23.08 1.68
N TYR A 112 25.99 -23.23 2.39
CA TYR A 112 24.97 -22.20 2.54
C TYR A 112 25.01 -21.64 3.96
N GLU A 113 25.14 -20.33 4.09
CA GLU A 113 25.18 -19.61 5.35
C GLU A 113 24.14 -18.50 5.34
N GLN A 114 23.32 -18.44 6.38
CA GLN A 114 22.41 -17.34 6.63
C GLN A 114 22.78 -16.64 7.94
N TYR A 115 22.93 -15.32 7.90
CA TYR A 115 23.28 -14.52 9.07
C TYR A 115 22.59 -13.16 9.08
N VAL A 116 22.69 -12.47 10.21
CA VAL A 116 21.96 -11.23 10.46
C VAL A 116 22.91 -10.13 10.92
N GLU A 117 22.70 -8.92 10.42
CA GLU A 117 23.36 -7.70 10.90
C GLU A 117 22.33 -6.67 11.35
N VAL A 118 22.67 -5.86 12.36
CA VAL A 118 21.89 -4.68 12.70
C VAL A 118 22.06 -3.63 11.59
N ALA A 119 20.96 -3.14 11.02
CA ALA A 119 21.02 -2.32 9.81
C ALA A 119 21.69 -0.95 10.01
N SER A 120 21.60 -0.38 11.22
CA SER A 120 22.21 0.90 11.55
C SER A 120 23.73 0.83 11.74
N THR A 121 24.24 -0.31 12.22
CA THR A 121 25.66 -0.47 12.57
C THR A 121 26.41 -1.43 11.64
N ASN A 122 25.70 -2.13 10.75
CA ASN A 122 26.23 -3.25 9.93
C ASN A 122 27.02 -4.27 10.77
N THR A 123 26.66 -4.44 12.04
CA THR A 123 27.33 -5.38 12.94
C THR A 123 26.62 -6.71 12.89
N ARG A 124 27.36 -7.79 12.57
CA ARG A 124 26.85 -9.16 12.62
C ARG A 124 26.51 -9.55 14.05
N ILE A 125 25.31 -10.08 14.25
CA ILE A 125 24.80 -10.49 15.56
C ILE A 125 24.53 -12.00 15.59
N GLY A 126 24.61 -12.56 16.79
CA GLY A 126 24.19 -13.93 17.05
C GLY A 126 22.67 -14.07 17.12
N ILE A 127 22.17 -15.25 16.75
CA ILE A 127 20.78 -15.67 16.98
C ILE A 127 20.75 -16.50 18.28
N PRO A 128 19.77 -16.32 19.18
CA PRO A 128 18.56 -15.49 19.05
C PRO A 128 18.84 -13.98 19.15
N ILE A 129 18.12 -13.18 18.36
CA ILE A 129 18.11 -11.73 18.52
C ILE A 129 17.37 -11.34 19.82
N SER A 130 17.89 -10.33 20.51
CA SER A 130 17.38 -9.85 21.80
C SER A 130 16.88 -8.41 21.78
N THR A 131 17.10 -7.68 20.68
CA THR A 131 16.66 -6.29 20.49
C THR A 131 15.56 -6.23 19.42
N ASP A 132 14.92 -5.06 19.27
CA ASP A 132 13.93 -4.80 18.22
C ASP A 132 14.52 -3.83 17.18
N ASP A 133 15.69 -4.17 16.64
CA ASP A 133 16.29 -3.33 15.60
C ASP A 133 15.72 -3.65 14.21
N VAL A 134 16.06 -2.81 13.24
CA VAL A 134 15.97 -3.18 11.82
C VAL A 134 17.18 -4.05 11.49
N TYR A 135 16.95 -5.19 10.84
CA TYR A 135 18.00 -6.16 10.55
C TYR A 135 18.19 -6.37 9.05
N ASN A 136 19.44 -6.52 8.63
CA ASN A 136 19.81 -7.05 7.33
C ASN A 136 20.04 -8.56 7.47
N VAL A 137 19.22 -9.36 6.81
CA VAL A 137 19.41 -10.80 6.67
C VAL A 137 20.22 -11.05 5.40
N TYR A 138 21.31 -11.79 5.53
CA TYR A 138 22.19 -12.16 4.45
C TYR A 138 22.06 -13.65 4.15
N PHE A 139 21.94 -13.97 2.85
CA PHE A 139 21.94 -15.33 2.33
C PHE A 139 23.20 -15.50 1.49
N LYS A 140 24.13 -16.31 1.98
CA LYS A 140 25.41 -16.56 1.34
C LYS A 140 25.50 -18.01 0.90
N ALA A 141 25.76 -18.25 -0.37
CA ALA A 141 26.08 -19.58 -0.88
C ALA A 141 27.49 -19.57 -1.44
N THR A 142 28.28 -20.59 -1.12
CA THR A 142 29.67 -20.76 -1.57
C THR A 142 29.86 -22.16 -2.16
N VAL A 143 30.21 -22.26 -3.43
CA VAL A 143 30.45 -23.53 -4.14
C VAL A 143 31.96 -23.76 -4.23
N ASN A 144 32.42 -24.94 -3.79
CA ASN A 144 33.83 -25.36 -3.82
C ASN A 144 34.80 -24.35 -3.16
N ASN A 145 34.35 -23.62 -2.14
CA ASN A 145 35.09 -22.57 -1.42
C ASN A 145 35.67 -21.43 -2.28
N VAL A 146 35.27 -21.31 -3.55
CA VAL A 146 35.81 -20.31 -4.49
C VAL A 146 34.73 -19.36 -5.00
N HIS A 147 33.56 -19.89 -5.38
CA HIS A 147 32.50 -19.07 -5.97
C HIS A 147 31.43 -18.77 -4.94
N SER A 148 31.24 -17.50 -4.59
CA SER A 148 30.24 -17.11 -3.61
C SER A 148 29.23 -16.09 -4.13
N LYS A 149 27.96 -16.28 -3.78
CA LYS A 149 26.91 -15.27 -3.94
C LYS A 149 26.41 -14.82 -2.57
N LEU A 150 26.20 -13.52 -2.42
CA LEU A 150 25.63 -12.90 -1.23
C LEU A 150 24.40 -12.08 -1.64
N ILE A 151 23.27 -12.33 -0.99
CA ILE A 151 22.02 -11.58 -1.17
C ILE A 151 21.63 -10.97 0.17
N LYS A 152 21.18 -9.71 0.15
CA LYS A 152 20.76 -8.95 1.32
C LYS A 152 19.26 -8.69 1.28
N PHE A 153 18.58 -8.94 2.39
CA PHE A 153 17.16 -8.67 2.58
C PHE A 153 16.93 -8.00 3.93
N GLN A 154 16.20 -6.89 3.95
CA GLN A 154 15.98 -6.12 5.18
C GLN A 154 14.64 -6.47 5.82
N ILE A 155 14.62 -6.63 7.14
CA ILE A 155 13.41 -6.90 7.93
C ILE A 155 13.36 -6.04 9.19
N SER A 156 12.16 -5.90 9.73
CA SER A 156 11.92 -5.24 11.02
C SER A 156 11.25 -6.22 11.99
N ALA A 157 11.80 -6.35 13.20
CA ALA A 157 11.41 -7.37 14.17
C ALA A 157 10.53 -6.83 15.32
N PHE A 158 9.60 -5.89 15.09
CA PHE A 158 8.74 -5.40 16.18
C PHE A 158 7.56 -6.33 16.48
N ASN A 159 7.35 -6.61 17.77
CA ASN A 159 6.06 -7.01 18.34
C ASN A 159 5.19 -5.76 18.53
N ALA A 160 3.88 -5.87 18.26
CA ALA A 160 2.93 -4.84 18.67
C ALA A 160 3.01 -4.65 20.18
N ILE A 161 3.15 -3.41 20.65
CA ILE A 161 3.09 -3.06 22.07
C ILE A 161 1.72 -3.49 22.59
N VAL A 162 1.69 -4.47 23.49
CA VAL A 162 0.47 -4.76 24.27
C VAL A 162 0.35 -3.62 25.27
N VAL A 163 -0.50 -2.63 24.97
CA VAL A 163 -0.91 -1.62 25.94
C VAL A 163 -1.74 -2.33 27.01
N PRO A 164 -1.36 -2.31 28.30
CA PRO A 164 -2.16 -2.93 29.35
C PRO A 164 -3.48 -2.16 29.46
N THR A 165 -4.59 -2.83 29.13
CA THR A 165 -5.94 -2.34 29.37
C THR A 165 -6.15 -2.15 30.89
N PRO A 166 -6.64 -0.99 31.35
CA PRO A 166 -6.92 -0.80 32.77
C PRO A 166 -7.99 -1.78 33.25
N SER A 167 -7.70 -2.46 34.35
CA SER A 167 -8.55 -3.45 35.01
C SER A 167 -9.94 -2.89 35.32
N PRO A 168 -11.05 -3.50 34.84
CA PRO A 168 -12.38 -3.11 35.28
C PRO A 168 -12.68 -3.69 36.68
N SER A 169 -13.24 -2.84 37.54
CA SER A 169 -13.82 -3.16 38.85
C SER A 169 -15.03 -4.11 38.70
N PRO A 170 -15.33 -5.00 39.67
CA PRO A 170 -16.20 -6.15 39.44
C PRO A 170 -17.68 -5.80 39.63
N SER A 171 -18.54 -6.22 38.68
CA SER A 171 -19.95 -6.49 38.96
C SER A 171 -20.50 -7.53 37.97
N ALA A 172 -21.36 -8.40 38.48
CA ALA A 172 -21.62 -9.74 37.98
C ALA A 172 -22.74 -9.85 36.92
N SER A 173 -22.64 -10.96 36.17
CA SER A 173 -23.69 -11.73 35.44
C SER A 173 -23.53 -11.77 33.90
N PRO A 174 -23.79 -12.93 33.23
CA PRO A 174 -23.03 -13.33 32.05
C PRO A 174 -23.76 -13.21 30.69
N THR A 175 -22.94 -13.21 29.63
CA THR A 175 -23.24 -13.35 28.16
C THR A 175 -23.72 -12.07 27.45
N PRO A 176 -23.28 -11.74 26.22
CA PRO A 176 -22.68 -12.58 25.18
C PRO A 176 -21.33 -12.11 24.58
N SER A 177 -20.73 -13.04 23.82
CA SER A 177 -19.64 -12.91 22.84
C SER A 177 -19.36 -11.49 22.30
N PRO A 178 -18.10 -10.99 22.34
CA PRO A 178 -17.70 -9.85 21.54
C PRO A 178 -16.93 -10.30 20.28
N THR A 179 -17.44 -9.83 19.16
CA THR A 179 -16.80 -9.74 17.84
C THR A 179 -15.41 -9.08 17.94
N PRO A 180 -14.39 -9.53 17.19
CA PRO A 180 -13.07 -8.89 17.24
C PRO A 180 -13.14 -7.49 16.61
N ASN A 181 -12.87 -6.47 17.42
CA ASN A 181 -12.63 -5.11 16.95
C ASN A 181 -11.32 -5.09 16.15
N SER A 182 -11.43 -4.94 14.83
CA SER A 182 -10.36 -4.61 13.92
C SER A 182 -9.90 -3.16 14.16
N SER A 183 -8.97 -2.97 15.09
CA SER A 183 -8.24 -1.71 15.19
C SER A 183 -7.04 -1.76 14.22
N THR A 184 -7.21 -1.20 13.04
CA THR A 184 -6.17 -1.00 12.01
C THR A 184 -5.34 0.26 12.33
N HIS A 185 -4.67 0.27 13.47
CA HIS A 185 -3.72 1.34 13.80
C HIS A 185 -2.33 1.03 13.20
N ILE A 186 -1.88 1.86 12.26
CA ILE A 186 -0.49 1.89 11.77
C ILE A 186 0.19 3.09 12.40
N GLU A 187 1.32 2.88 13.05
CA GLU A 187 2.13 3.95 13.59
C GLU A 187 3.11 4.52 12.56
N SER A 188 3.44 5.81 12.74
CA SER A 188 4.41 6.55 11.94
C SER A 188 5.72 5.76 11.78
N GLY A 189 6.16 5.52 10.54
CA GLY A 189 7.44 4.86 10.24
C GLY A 189 7.36 3.39 9.81
N GLN A 190 6.17 2.78 9.69
CA GLN A 190 6.05 1.46 9.07
C GLN A 190 6.10 1.54 7.53
N THR A 191 7.13 0.94 6.92
CA THR A 191 7.24 0.73 5.46
C THR A 191 6.64 -0.61 5.03
N VAL A 192 5.82 -0.60 3.97
CA VAL A 192 5.29 -1.79 3.30
C VAL A 192 5.94 -1.90 1.90
N PRO A 193 6.46 -3.08 1.49
CA PRO A 193 7.09 -3.23 0.17
C PRO A 193 6.06 -3.13 -0.97
N ILE A 194 6.33 -2.27 -1.96
CA ILE A 194 5.52 -2.06 -3.16
C ILE A 194 6.13 -2.86 -4.32
N PRO A 195 5.45 -3.89 -4.87
CA PRO A 195 5.90 -4.55 -6.09
C PRO A 195 5.78 -3.62 -7.30
N ALA A 196 6.70 -3.71 -8.25
CA ALA A 196 6.66 -2.93 -9.48
C ALA A 196 5.45 -3.29 -10.35
N GLY A 197 4.68 -2.29 -10.79
CA GLY A 197 3.75 -2.43 -11.91
C GLY A 197 2.41 -1.71 -11.75
N VAL A 198 2.20 -0.71 -12.60
CA VAL A 198 0.92 -0.07 -13.01
C VAL A 198 0.08 0.54 -11.87
N GLY A 199 -0.07 1.87 -11.85
CA GLY A 199 -1.01 2.58 -10.94
C GLY A 199 -0.43 3.08 -9.60
N VAL A 200 0.81 2.73 -9.25
CA VAL A 200 1.54 3.32 -8.11
C VAL A 200 2.75 4.09 -8.61
N LEU A 201 2.89 5.35 -8.20
CA LEU A 201 4.03 6.20 -8.54
C LEU A 201 4.93 6.43 -7.32
N TYR A 202 6.23 6.24 -7.53
CA TYR A 202 7.29 6.54 -6.57
C TYR A 202 8.49 7.20 -7.28
N GLY A 203 9.24 8.06 -6.58
CA GLY A 203 10.30 8.91 -7.13
C GLY A 203 9.82 10.13 -7.91
N ASP A 204 10.72 10.67 -8.74
CA ASP A 204 10.45 11.77 -9.67
C ASP A 204 10.05 11.22 -11.05
N SER A 205 9.02 11.78 -11.67
CA SER A 205 8.57 11.40 -13.01
C SER A 205 7.94 12.56 -13.78
N SER A 206 7.84 12.40 -15.11
CA SER A 206 7.18 13.36 -15.98
C SER A 206 6.34 12.66 -17.05
N ASN A 207 5.20 13.25 -17.40
CA ASN A 207 4.26 12.77 -18.43
C ASN A 207 3.93 11.27 -18.30
N VAL A 208 3.43 10.86 -17.14
CA VAL A 208 3.16 9.46 -16.83
C VAL A 208 1.80 9.02 -17.36
N THR A 209 1.80 7.87 -18.02
CA THR A 209 0.58 7.10 -18.32
C THR A 209 0.70 5.72 -17.68
N ALA A 210 -0.31 5.29 -16.94
CA ALA A 210 -0.39 3.95 -16.37
C ALA A 210 -1.79 3.39 -16.53
N GLY A 211 -1.88 2.10 -16.87
CA GLY A 211 -3.15 1.38 -16.94
C GLY A 211 -3.81 1.19 -15.58
N LYS A 212 -4.94 0.47 -15.58
CA LYS A 212 -5.73 0.22 -14.36
C LYS A 212 -5.04 -0.77 -13.42
N ASN A 213 -5.14 -0.52 -12.12
CA ASN A 213 -4.73 -1.44 -11.06
C ASN A 213 -5.92 -1.87 -10.19
N THR A 214 -6.51 -2.99 -10.56
CA THR A 214 -7.69 -3.54 -9.88
C THR A 214 -7.42 -4.02 -8.46
N THR A 215 -6.16 -4.23 -8.06
CA THR A 215 -5.81 -4.68 -6.70
C THR A 215 -5.83 -3.55 -5.67
N LEU A 216 -5.69 -2.30 -6.12
CA LEU A 216 -5.74 -1.12 -5.25
C LEU A 216 -7.17 -0.69 -4.93
N LEU A 217 -8.13 -0.96 -5.84
CA LEU A 217 -9.50 -0.47 -5.73
C LEU A 217 -10.16 -0.82 -4.38
N PRO A 218 -10.18 -2.10 -3.92
CA PRO A 218 -10.83 -2.43 -2.65
C PRO A 218 -10.18 -1.74 -1.45
N ALA A 219 -8.85 -1.61 -1.43
CA ALA A 219 -8.13 -0.98 -0.33
C ALA A 219 -8.45 0.52 -0.23
N ILE A 220 -8.41 1.24 -1.36
CA ILE A 220 -8.72 2.67 -1.41
C ILE A 220 -10.20 2.92 -1.08
N THR A 221 -11.11 2.11 -1.64
CA THR A 221 -12.54 2.21 -1.36
C THR A 221 -12.85 1.96 0.11
N ASN A 222 -12.25 0.96 0.74
CA ASN A 222 -12.44 0.69 2.18
C ASN A 222 -11.92 1.87 3.02
N TYR A 223 -10.72 2.34 2.74
CA TYR A 223 -10.15 3.51 3.42
C TYR A 223 -11.06 4.75 3.33
N MET A 224 -11.61 5.03 2.14
CA MET A 224 -12.53 6.16 1.96
C MET A 224 -13.88 5.92 2.67
N SER A 225 -14.37 4.67 2.66
CA SER A 225 -15.60 4.28 3.37
C SER A 225 -15.48 4.42 4.89
N ASP A 226 -14.31 4.12 5.46
CA ASP A 226 -14.06 4.28 6.91
C ASP A 226 -14.10 5.75 7.31
N ILE A 227 -13.49 6.64 6.50
CA ILE A 227 -13.57 8.09 6.71
C ILE A 227 -15.02 8.57 6.62
N LYS A 228 -15.75 8.16 5.58
CA LYS A 228 -17.16 8.50 5.40
C LYS A 228 -18.00 8.06 6.59
N SER A 229 -17.83 6.82 7.04
CA SER A 229 -18.54 6.27 8.20
C SER A 229 -18.22 7.04 9.47
N SER A 230 -16.95 7.38 9.71
CA SER A 230 -16.52 8.18 10.86
C SER A 230 -17.12 9.59 10.83
N VAL A 231 -17.15 10.25 9.65
CA VAL A 231 -17.75 11.58 9.49
C VAL A 231 -19.26 11.52 9.73
N SER A 232 -19.97 10.57 9.10
CA SER A 232 -21.40 10.39 9.30
C SER A 232 -21.74 10.13 10.77
N SER A 233 -21.00 9.23 11.44
CA SER A 233 -21.21 8.96 12.86
C SER A 233 -20.98 10.19 13.74
N ALA A 234 -19.99 11.04 13.42
CA ALA A 234 -19.75 12.26 14.18
C ALA A 234 -20.88 13.29 13.98
N ILE A 235 -21.42 13.40 12.77
CA ILE A 235 -22.56 14.28 12.46
C ILE A 235 -23.82 13.79 13.19
N ASP A 236 -24.10 12.49 13.16
CA ASP A 236 -25.23 11.89 13.88
C ASP A 236 -25.14 12.17 15.39
N ASP A 237 -23.93 12.12 15.96
CA ASP A 237 -23.71 12.43 17.37
C ASP A 237 -23.98 13.90 17.71
N TYR A 238 -23.63 14.83 16.81
CA TYR A 238 -23.95 16.26 16.97
C TYR A 238 -25.46 16.53 16.87
N LEU A 239 -26.17 15.80 16.01
CA LEU A 239 -27.62 15.96 15.82
C LEU A 239 -28.45 15.19 16.85
N ASN A 240 -27.85 14.27 17.60
CA ASN A 240 -28.53 13.52 18.64
C ASN A 240 -28.63 14.32 19.93
N VAL A 241 -29.83 14.80 20.26
CA VAL A 241 -30.12 15.57 21.50
C VAL A 241 -29.73 14.86 22.80
N THR A 242 -29.64 13.54 22.80
CA THR A 242 -29.22 12.75 23.97
C THR A 242 -27.70 12.79 24.14
N LYS A 243 -26.94 12.82 23.04
CA LYS A 243 -25.47 12.90 23.02
C LYS A 243 -24.95 14.34 23.08
N THR A 244 -25.73 15.27 22.55
CA THR A 244 -25.42 16.71 22.52
C THR A 244 -26.53 17.51 23.23
N PRO A 245 -26.56 17.48 24.59
CA PRO A 245 -27.47 18.33 25.35
C PRO A 245 -27.20 19.81 25.05
N GLY A 246 -28.25 20.54 24.68
CA GLY A 246 -28.13 21.95 24.28
C GLY A 246 -27.87 22.17 22.79
N LEU A 247 -28.07 21.15 21.94
CA LEU A 247 -28.27 21.35 20.50
C LEU A 247 -29.36 22.40 20.26
N ILE A 248 -29.02 23.45 19.51
CA ILE A 248 -29.96 24.50 19.11
C ILE A 248 -30.44 24.20 17.70
N THR A 249 -31.70 23.80 17.56
CA THR A 249 -32.34 23.67 16.25
C THR A 249 -33.04 24.98 15.91
N CYS A 250 -32.58 25.65 14.86
CA CYS A 250 -33.25 26.84 14.33
C CYS A 250 -34.62 26.51 13.72
N SER A 251 -35.45 27.54 13.56
CA SER A 251 -36.59 27.47 12.63
C SER A 251 -36.11 27.32 11.19
N THR A 252 -37.00 26.86 10.30
CA THR A 252 -36.76 26.63 8.86
C THR A 252 -36.36 27.89 8.07
N SER A 253 -36.40 29.08 8.69
CA SER A 253 -36.03 30.35 8.09
C SER A 253 -34.88 31.05 8.83
N CYS A 254 -34.00 30.28 9.49
CA CYS A 254 -32.90 30.86 10.27
C CYS A 254 -31.99 31.73 9.41
N SER A 255 -31.88 33.01 9.77
CA SER A 255 -30.89 33.90 9.18
C SER A 255 -29.54 33.76 9.87
N ILE A 256 -28.47 34.19 9.20
CA ILE A 256 -27.12 34.18 9.78
C ILE A 256 -27.02 35.05 11.04
N SER A 257 -27.79 36.15 11.12
CA SER A 257 -27.88 36.98 12.32
C SER A 257 -28.55 36.27 13.50
N GLN A 258 -29.52 35.39 13.24
CA GLN A 258 -30.13 34.55 14.27
C GLN A 258 -29.15 33.46 14.74
N VAL A 259 -28.38 32.87 13.84
CA VAL A 259 -27.27 31.96 14.20
C VAL A 259 -26.29 32.68 15.13
N GLN A 260 -25.86 33.89 14.80
CA GLN A 260 -24.97 34.69 15.66
C GLN A 260 -25.60 34.98 17.04
N SER A 261 -26.87 35.31 17.08
CA SER A 261 -27.60 35.57 18.33
C SER A 261 -27.66 34.31 19.21
N ASN A 262 -27.90 33.15 18.62
CA ASN A 262 -27.90 31.86 19.30
C ASN A 262 -26.50 31.50 19.83
N ILE A 263 -25.45 31.77 19.06
CA ILE A 263 -24.05 31.58 19.51
C ILE A 263 -23.76 32.44 20.74
N ASN A 264 -24.17 33.70 20.71
CA ASN A 264 -23.92 34.64 21.81
C ASN A 264 -24.70 34.24 23.08
N ALA A 265 -25.97 33.83 22.92
CA ALA A 265 -26.84 33.45 24.03
C ALA A 265 -26.52 32.06 24.63
N SER A 266 -25.93 31.15 23.84
CA SER A 266 -25.62 29.80 24.33
C SER A 266 -24.58 29.81 25.45
N THR A 267 -24.81 29.00 26.47
CA THR A 267 -23.84 28.71 27.53
C THR A 267 -23.06 27.41 27.28
N THR A 268 -23.38 26.67 26.22
CA THR A 268 -22.70 25.41 25.88
C THR A 268 -21.35 25.68 25.19
N ASN A 269 -20.43 24.72 25.31
CA ASN A 269 -19.13 24.76 24.66
C ASN A 269 -18.70 23.33 24.25
N PRO A 270 -18.62 23.00 22.94
CA PRO A 270 -18.93 23.85 21.79
C PRO A 270 -20.41 24.25 21.72
N VAL A 271 -20.71 25.32 20.96
CA VAL A 271 -22.08 25.64 20.57
C VAL A 271 -22.43 24.84 19.33
N VAL A 272 -23.47 24.01 19.40
CA VAL A 272 -23.95 23.20 18.26
C VAL A 272 -25.27 23.76 17.77
N ILE A 273 -25.32 24.16 16.50
CA ILE A 273 -26.50 24.74 15.87
C ILE A 273 -26.84 23.95 14.61
N TYR A 274 -28.10 23.53 14.51
CA TYR A 274 -28.65 22.94 13.30
C TYR A 274 -29.65 23.90 12.65
N VAL A 275 -29.46 24.18 11.36
CA VAL A 275 -30.33 25.01 10.53
C VAL A 275 -31.01 24.13 9.47
N PRO A 276 -32.30 23.81 9.65
CA PRO A 276 -33.07 23.10 8.63
C PRO A 276 -33.18 23.93 7.35
N GLY A 277 -32.96 23.30 6.19
CA GLY A 277 -33.02 23.94 4.89
C GLY A 277 -31.72 24.64 4.46
N THR A 278 -31.85 25.65 3.61
CA THR A 278 -30.70 26.38 3.04
C THR A 278 -30.37 27.61 3.88
N LEU A 279 -29.18 27.65 4.47
CA LEU A 279 -28.66 28.85 5.10
C LEU A 279 -27.98 29.74 4.05
N SER A 280 -28.58 30.90 3.78
CA SER A 280 -28.02 31.90 2.87
C SER A 280 -27.09 32.84 3.62
N ILE A 281 -25.88 33.00 3.11
CA ILE A 281 -24.84 33.88 3.66
C ILE A 281 -24.52 34.93 2.60
N SER A 282 -24.87 36.18 2.91
CA SER A 282 -24.76 37.33 2.00
C SER A 282 -23.91 38.48 2.55
N SER A 283 -23.36 38.31 3.75
CA SER A 283 -22.45 39.23 4.43
C SER A 283 -21.25 38.46 4.94
N ASN A 284 -20.13 39.15 5.14
CA ASN A 284 -18.96 38.55 5.74
C ASN A 284 -19.22 38.28 7.22
N GLU A 285 -18.97 37.06 7.67
CA GLU A 285 -19.30 36.64 9.04
C GLU A 285 -18.12 35.97 9.74
N THR A 286 -18.03 36.16 11.05
CA THR A 286 -17.11 35.41 11.91
C THR A 286 -17.90 34.76 13.04
N LEU A 287 -17.95 33.43 13.04
CA LEU A 287 -18.73 32.64 14.00
C LEU A 287 -17.81 31.94 15.00
N GLY A 288 -18.11 32.13 16.29
CA GLY A 288 -17.37 31.52 17.38
C GLY A 288 -15.99 32.15 17.64
N SER A 289 -15.24 31.50 18.53
CA SER A 289 -13.86 31.84 18.85
C SER A 289 -13.06 30.57 19.18
N SER A 290 -11.74 30.69 19.33
CA SER A 290 -10.90 29.55 19.74
C SER A 290 -11.31 28.94 21.08
N THR A 291 -11.86 29.75 21.99
CA THR A 291 -12.33 29.34 23.33
C THR A 291 -13.82 29.00 23.39
N LYS A 292 -14.61 29.46 22.40
CA LYS A 292 -16.03 29.13 22.24
C LYS A 292 -16.31 28.69 20.80
N PRO A 293 -15.87 27.49 20.41
CA PRO A 293 -16.11 26.97 19.08
C PRO A 293 -17.58 26.74 18.76
N VAL A 294 -17.87 26.75 17.45
CA VAL A 294 -19.19 26.55 16.88
C VAL A 294 -19.16 25.37 15.92
N ILE A 295 -20.11 24.46 16.09
CA ILE A 295 -20.43 23.41 15.11
C ILE A 295 -21.73 23.86 14.43
N LEU A 296 -21.59 24.40 13.22
CA LEU A 296 -22.71 24.87 12.43
C LEU A 296 -23.07 23.81 11.39
N ILE A 297 -24.29 23.29 11.49
CA ILE A 297 -24.85 22.28 10.59
C ILE A 297 -26.02 22.91 9.85
N ALA A 298 -26.07 22.79 8.54
CA ALA A 298 -27.26 23.11 7.75
C ALA A 298 -27.49 22.04 6.69
N ASP A 299 -28.73 21.92 6.21
CA ASP A 299 -28.98 20.99 5.10
C ASP A 299 -28.30 21.46 3.81
N ASN A 300 -28.25 22.78 3.54
CA ASN A 300 -27.47 23.37 2.47
C ASN A 300 -26.93 24.75 2.86
N TYR A 301 -25.90 25.22 2.15
CA TYR A 301 -25.43 26.60 2.22
C TYR A 301 -25.46 27.27 0.84
N SER A 302 -25.87 28.53 0.82
CA SER A 302 -25.79 29.39 -0.35
C SER A 302 -24.96 30.62 -0.01
N PHE A 303 -23.82 30.77 -0.67
CA PHE A 303 -22.94 31.93 -0.51
C PHE A 303 -23.14 32.91 -1.66
N ASN A 304 -23.46 34.15 -1.33
CA ASN A 304 -23.60 35.23 -2.29
C ASN A 304 -22.61 36.35 -1.97
N ASN A 305 -21.41 36.31 -2.59
CA ASN A 305 -20.33 37.28 -2.36
C ASN A 305 -19.94 37.45 -0.89
N ALA A 306 -19.91 36.36 -0.13
CA ALA A 306 -19.70 36.42 1.29
C ALA A 306 -18.57 35.48 1.72
N ASN A 307 -17.69 36.01 2.55
CA ASN A 307 -16.64 35.26 3.20
C ASN A 307 -17.09 34.83 4.60
N ILE A 308 -16.69 33.65 5.04
CA ILE A 308 -17.01 33.19 6.38
C ILE A 308 -15.77 32.68 7.10
N VAL A 309 -15.63 33.09 8.36
CA VAL A 309 -14.64 32.58 9.28
C VAL A 309 -15.37 31.83 10.40
N ILE A 310 -15.03 30.58 10.64
CA ILE A 310 -15.64 29.80 11.73
C ILE A 310 -14.53 29.22 12.58
N TYR A 311 -14.64 29.39 13.90
CA TYR A 311 -13.82 28.62 14.85
C TYR A 311 -14.60 27.37 15.24
N GLY A 312 -14.29 26.23 14.63
CA GLY A 312 -15.03 24.99 14.86
C GLY A 312 -15.30 24.21 13.58
N ASN A 313 -16.53 23.71 13.39
CA ASN A 313 -16.89 22.89 12.24
C ASN A 313 -17.98 23.57 11.39
N LEU A 314 -17.87 23.44 10.07
CA LEU A 314 -18.91 23.81 9.11
C LEU A 314 -19.36 22.56 8.35
N ILE A 315 -20.65 22.24 8.47
CA ILE A 315 -21.19 20.95 8.05
C ILE A 315 -22.44 21.16 7.18
N ALA A 316 -22.38 20.75 5.92
CA ALA A 316 -23.55 20.64 5.04
C ALA A 316 -23.98 19.18 4.98
N ASN A 317 -25.11 18.83 5.60
CA ASN A 317 -25.53 17.44 5.73
C ASN A 317 -27.05 17.33 5.62
N LYS A 318 -27.52 16.47 4.73
CA LYS A 318 -28.94 16.14 4.65
C LYS A 318 -29.33 15.34 5.89
N THR A 319 -30.39 15.77 6.55
CA THR A 319 -30.97 15.04 7.67
C THR A 319 -32.15 14.16 7.23
N THR A 320 -32.48 13.16 8.04
CA THR A 320 -33.70 12.35 7.86
C THR A 320 -34.97 13.20 7.89
N ALA A 321 -34.97 14.28 8.67
CA ALA A 321 -36.06 15.25 8.76
C ALA A 321 -36.28 16.03 7.45
N ASN A 322 -35.24 16.22 6.64
CA ASN A 322 -35.28 16.95 5.37
C ASN A 322 -34.66 16.13 4.24
N SER A 323 -35.19 14.92 4.00
CA SER A 323 -34.61 13.97 3.04
C SER A 323 -34.55 14.43 1.57
N THR A 324 -35.19 15.55 1.22
CA THR A 324 -35.19 16.17 -0.11
C THR A 324 -33.99 17.10 -0.36
N THR A 325 -33.25 17.47 0.68
CA THR A 325 -32.03 18.28 0.56
C THR A 325 -30.85 17.42 0.12
N THR A 326 -29.73 18.06 -0.23
CA THR A 326 -28.60 17.36 -0.84
C THR A 326 -27.31 17.51 -0.05
N GLY A 327 -27.27 18.29 1.03
CA GLY A 327 -26.02 18.52 1.76
C GLY A 327 -25.05 19.39 0.96
N ASN A 328 -25.53 20.30 0.11
CA ASN A 328 -24.69 21.03 -0.83
C ASN A 328 -24.22 22.38 -0.28
N ILE A 329 -23.06 22.82 -0.78
CA ILE A 329 -22.62 24.21 -0.68
C ILE A 329 -22.46 24.78 -2.08
N THR A 330 -23.18 25.87 -2.35
CA THR A 330 -23.11 26.58 -3.64
C THR A 330 -22.67 28.03 -3.44
N GLY A 331 -21.77 28.51 -4.29
CA GLY A 331 -21.33 29.91 -4.31
C GLY A 331 -21.34 30.50 -5.72
N SER A 332 -21.88 31.71 -5.88
CA SER A 332 -21.99 32.36 -7.20
C SER A 332 -20.74 33.17 -7.59
N ASN A 333 -19.93 33.59 -6.62
CA ASN A 333 -18.81 34.52 -6.80
C ASN A 333 -17.64 34.18 -5.87
N GLN A 334 -16.67 35.10 -5.71
CA GLN A 334 -15.46 34.88 -4.91
C GLN A 334 -15.88 34.50 -3.49
N LEU A 335 -15.39 33.35 -3.04
CA LEU A 335 -15.78 32.73 -1.78
C LEU A 335 -14.54 32.33 -1.00
N ASP A 336 -14.31 33.02 0.12
CA ASP A 336 -13.29 32.63 1.07
C ASP A 336 -13.95 32.01 2.31
N ILE A 337 -13.72 30.71 2.52
CA ILE A 337 -14.11 29.97 3.72
C ILE A 337 -12.85 29.70 4.53
N THR A 338 -12.81 30.23 5.76
CA THR A 338 -11.75 29.95 6.72
C THR A 338 -12.33 29.22 7.92
N ILE A 339 -11.86 28.00 8.18
CA ILE A 339 -12.23 27.21 9.35
C ILE A 339 -11.00 27.09 10.24
N ASN A 340 -11.05 27.73 11.41
CA ASN A 340 -9.99 27.73 12.40
C ASN A 340 -10.19 26.63 13.44
N ASN A 341 -9.10 26.24 14.10
CA ASN A 341 -9.14 25.32 15.22
C ASN A 341 -10.01 25.86 16.36
N GLY A 342 -10.89 25.00 16.87
CA GLY A 342 -11.70 25.24 18.05
C GLY A 342 -11.29 24.33 19.21
N ASN A 343 -11.30 24.84 20.44
CA ASN A 343 -11.03 24.07 21.67
C ASN A 343 -9.76 23.20 21.59
N GLY A 344 -8.59 23.83 21.42
CA GLY A 344 -7.31 23.10 21.38
C GLY A 344 -7.07 22.25 20.13
N GLY A 345 -7.90 22.38 19.09
CA GLY A 345 -7.72 21.67 17.80
C GLY A 345 -8.62 20.46 17.60
N THR A 346 -9.51 20.15 18.56
CA THR A 346 -10.51 19.08 18.44
C THR A 346 -11.54 19.37 17.34
N HIS A 347 -11.81 20.65 17.07
CA HIS A 347 -12.66 21.10 15.97
C HIS A 347 -11.85 21.88 14.94
N GLY A 348 -12.37 22.00 13.73
CA GLY A 348 -11.69 22.66 12.62
C GLY A 348 -12.04 22.06 11.25
N ASN A 349 -13.17 21.35 11.16
CA ASN A 349 -13.49 20.50 10.03
C ASN A 349 -14.48 21.15 9.06
N PHE A 350 -14.38 20.78 7.79
CA PHE A 350 -15.30 21.19 6.74
C PHE A 350 -15.88 19.94 6.07
N TRP A 351 -17.15 19.64 6.37
CA TRP A 351 -17.80 18.40 5.95
C TRP A 351 -19.04 18.67 5.12
N ILE A 352 -19.13 18.02 3.97
CA ILE A 352 -20.20 18.22 3.00
C ILE A 352 -20.64 16.84 2.52
N GLU A 353 -21.87 16.44 2.84
CA GLU A 353 -22.37 15.15 2.35
C GLU A 353 -22.53 15.16 0.82
N GLY A 354 -23.01 16.27 0.28
CA GLY A 354 -23.21 16.47 -1.15
C GLY A 354 -22.00 17.09 -1.84
N ASN A 355 -22.29 18.05 -2.72
CA ASN A 355 -21.29 18.70 -3.55
C ASN A 355 -20.97 20.11 -3.05
N PHE A 356 -19.69 20.45 -3.13
CA PHE A 356 -19.21 21.83 -3.10
C PHE A 356 -18.97 22.30 -4.53
N VAL A 357 -19.72 23.32 -4.95
CA VAL A 357 -19.61 23.89 -6.30
C VAL A 357 -19.55 25.41 -6.20
N THR A 358 -18.48 25.98 -6.74
CA THR A 358 -18.32 27.44 -6.81
C THR A 358 -18.18 27.92 -8.25
N GLY A 359 -18.75 29.09 -8.52
CA GLY A 359 -18.72 29.73 -9.83
C GLY A 359 -17.44 30.51 -10.13
N THR A 360 -16.71 31.00 -9.12
CA THR A 360 -15.49 31.79 -9.32
C THR A 360 -14.39 31.51 -8.28
N GLN A 361 -13.33 32.35 -8.24
CA GLN A 361 -12.14 32.14 -7.42
C GLN A 361 -12.47 31.82 -5.96
N THR A 362 -12.05 30.63 -5.49
CA THR A 362 -12.39 30.13 -4.15
C THR A 362 -11.15 29.91 -3.30
N THR A 363 -11.17 30.41 -2.06
CA THR A 363 -10.14 30.12 -1.06
C THR A 363 -10.73 29.29 0.08
N LEU A 364 -10.26 28.07 0.26
CA LEU A 364 -10.61 27.23 1.41
C LEU A 364 -9.39 27.10 2.33
N LYS A 365 -9.46 27.69 3.52
CA LYS A 365 -8.43 27.57 4.56
C LYS A 365 -8.99 26.79 5.74
N ILE A 366 -8.77 25.49 5.75
CA ILE A 366 -9.39 24.57 6.71
C ILE A 366 -8.32 24.06 7.67
N ALA A 367 -8.51 24.23 8.97
CA ALA A 367 -7.49 23.89 9.95
C ALA A 367 -7.28 22.38 10.13
N ASN A 368 -8.34 21.58 9.95
CA ASN A 368 -8.28 20.11 10.03
C ASN A 368 -8.68 19.48 8.69
N ASN A 369 -9.83 18.78 8.66
CA ASN A 369 -10.15 17.85 7.58
C ASN A 369 -11.23 18.40 6.66
N ILE A 370 -11.04 18.20 5.36
CA ILE A 370 -12.09 18.37 4.35
C ILE A 370 -12.67 16.99 4.03
N TYR A 371 -13.99 16.86 4.13
CA TYR A 371 -14.75 15.76 3.57
C TYR A 371 -15.83 16.33 2.66
N ALA A 372 -15.92 15.87 1.41
CA ALA A 372 -17.02 16.24 0.52
C ALA A 372 -17.49 15.04 -0.32
N GLY A 373 -18.78 14.96 -0.63
CA GLY A 373 -19.29 14.03 -1.64
C GLY A 373 -18.66 14.31 -3.01
N GLY A 374 -18.63 15.56 -3.43
CA GLY A 374 -17.91 16.02 -4.62
C GLY A 374 -17.38 17.45 -4.45
N LEU A 375 -16.28 17.77 -5.12
CA LEU A 375 -15.69 19.11 -5.05
C LEU A 375 -15.32 19.58 -6.45
N THR A 376 -15.90 20.71 -6.86
CA THR A 376 -15.54 21.38 -8.12
C THR A 376 -15.02 22.77 -7.83
N LEU A 377 -13.79 23.04 -8.28
CA LEU A 377 -13.14 24.34 -8.20
C LEU A 377 -13.10 24.97 -9.58
N SER A 378 -13.86 26.07 -9.75
CA SER A 378 -13.97 26.83 -11.00
C SER A 378 -13.29 28.20 -10.87
N ASN A 379 -12.60 28.63 -11.91
CA ASN A 379 -11.89 29.92 -12.04
C ASN A 379 -10.80 30.23 -11.01
N GLY A 380 -10.01 29.20 -10.71
CA GLY A 380 -8.83 29.22 -9.88
C GLY A 380 -9.16 29.22 -8.40
N GLY A 381 -8.24 28.74 -7.59
CA GLY A 381 -8.53 28.62 -6.17
C GLY A 381 -7.35 28.14 -5.37
N THR A 382 -7.42 28.40 -4.07
CA THR A 382 -6.43 27.90 -3.11
C THR A 382 -7.15 27.08 -2.06
N VAL A 383 -6.74 25.82 -1.90
CA VAL A 383 -7.25 24.95 -0.84
C VAL A 383 -6.09 24.58 0.07
N SER A 384 -6.25 24.77 1.37
CA SER A 384 -5.31 24.31 2.39
C SER A 384 -6.04 23.55 3.48
N ALA A 385 -5.56 22.35 3.81
CA ALA A 385 -6.09 21.51 4.87
C ALA A 385 -5.00 20.64 5.51
N LYS A 386 -5.32 19.94 6.61
CA LYS A 386 -4.46 18.83 7.10
C LYS A 386 -4.67 17.57 6.27
N GLN A 387 -5.93 17.23 6.00
CA GLN A 387 -6.34 16.06 5.23
C GLN A 387 -7.55 16.40 4.36
N MET A 388 -7.71 15.70 3.24
CA MET A 388 -8.82 15.91 2.32
C MET A 388 -9.31 14.59 1.73
N THR A 389 -10.62 14.34 1.80
CA THR A 389 -11.29 13.17 1.23
C THR A 389 -12.51 13.59 0.41
N ILE A 390 -12.56 13.18 -0.86
CA ILE A 390 -13.66 13.50 -1.80
C ILE A 390 -14.28 12.22 -2.34
N ASP A 391 -15.50 11.89 -1.93
CA ASP A 391 -16.13 10.58 -2.18
C ASP A 391 -16.20 10.22 -3.68
N THR A 392 -16.63 11.17 -4.51
CA THR A 392 -16.91 10.92 -5.93
C THR A 392 -15.86 11.49 -6.87
N THR A 393 -15.79 12.81 -7.02
CA THR A 393 -14.91 13.47 -7.98
C THR A 393 -14.37 14.77 -7.41
N PHE A 394 -13.05 14.90 -7.43
CA PHE A 394 -12.37 16.17 -7.28
C PHE A 394 -12.06 16.75 -8.66
N ARG A 395 -12.75 17.83 -9.01
CA ARG A 395 -12.69 18.47 -10.32
C ARG A 395 -12.02 19.83 -10.24
N ILE A 396 -10.96 20.01 -11.01
CA ILE A 396 -10.24 21.27 -11.17
C ILE A 396 -10.46 21.77 -12.60
N GLU A 397 -11.28 22.81 -12.78
CA GLU A 397 -11.59 23.37 -14.10
C GLU A 397 -10.53 24.36 -14.60
N THR A 398 -9.70 24.91 -13.70
CA THR A 398 -8.84 26.10 -13.90
C THR A 398 -7.72 26.13 -12.85
N GLN A 399 -6.75 27.05 -12.99
CA GLN A 399 -5.53 27.09 -12.17
C GLN A 399 -5.74 27.02 -10.65
N THR A 400 -5.45 25.87 -10.04
CA THR A 400 -5.67 25.65 -8.60
C THR A 400 -4.38 25.29 -7.88
N THR A 401 -4.21 25.85 -6.67
CA THR A 401 -3.16 25.46 -5.72
C THR A 401 -3.80 24.70 -4.55
N LEU A 402 -3.38 23.46 -4.34
CA LEU A 402 -3.82 22.61 -3.24
C LEU A 402 -2.64 22.32 -2.30
N ASN A 403 -2.82 22.54 -1.01
CA ASN A 403 -1.81 22.30 0.03
C ASN A 403 -2.41 21.44 1.16
N ILE A 404 -2.06 20.16 1.17
CA ILE A 404 -2.37 19.24 2.27
C ILE A 404 -1.13 19.12 3.14
N SER A 405 -1.23 19.59 4.38
CA SER A 405 -0.06 19.82 5.24
C SER A 405 0.34 18.61 6.08
N ASN A 406 -0.62 17.81 6.56
CA ASN A 406 -0.35 16.70 7.45
C ASN A 406 -1.43 15.61 7.37
N GLY A 407 -1.39 14.84 6.30
CA GLY A 407 -2.40 13.83 6.00
C GLY A 407 -2.49 13.52 4.50
N ASN A 408 -3.46 12.70 4.15
CA ASN A 408 -3.66 12.21 2.79
C ASN A 408 -4.62 13.09 1.99
N LEU A 409 -4.42 13.08 0.66
CA LEU A 409 -5.47 13.42 -0.29
C LEU A 409 -6.08 12.11 -0.79
N SER A 410 -7.41 11.97 -0.69
CA SER A 410 -8.09 10.78 -1.17
C SER A 410 -9.32 11.17 -1.99
N SER A 411 -9.52 10.55 -3.14
CA SER A 411 -10.66 10.89 -3.99
C SER A 411 -11.18 9.72 -4.81
N GLY A 412 -12.48 9.74 -5.13
CA GLY A 412 -13.07 8.81 -6.07
C GLY A 412 -12.39 8.93 -7.44
N ASN A 413 -12.37 10.14 -8.02
CA ASN A 413 -11.66 10.46 -9.26
C ASN A 413 -11.03 11.84 -9.13
N ILE A 414 -9.88 12.05 -9.76
CA ILE A 414 -9.28 13.39 -9.87
C ILE A 414 -9.24 13.76 -11.35
N TYR A 415 -9.90 14.87 -11.68
CA TYR A 415 -9.92 15.42 -13.04
C TYR A 415 -9.37 16.83 -13.05
N VAL A 416 -8.30 17.04 -13.80
CA VAL A 416 -7.62 18.33 -13.95
C VAL A 416 -7.74 18.79 -15.40
N LYS A 417 -8.61 19.78 -15.64
CA LYS A 417 -8.84 20.32 -16.99
C LYS A 417 -7.76 21.31 -17.42
N ASN A 418 -7.26 22.08 -16.47
CA ASN A 418 -6.32 23.20 -16.64
C ASN A 418 -5.26 23.12 -15.53
N ASN A 419 -4.17 23.90 -15.67
CA ASN A 419 -2.98 23.80 -14.83
C ASN A 419 -3.28 23.61 -13.34
N ALA A 420 -2.57 22.75 -12.62
CA ALA A 420 -2.76 22.62 -11.17
C ALA A 420 -1.45 22.35 -10.43
N GLU A 421 -1.35 22.87 -9.21
CA GLU A 421 -0.27 22.61 -8.28
C GLU A 421 -0.85 21.92 -7.04
N LEU A 422 -0.52 20.64 -6.84
CA LEU A 422 -1.01 19.87 -5.71
C LEU A 422 0.19 19.43 -4.88
N THR A 423 0.24 19.90 -3.63
CA THR A 423 1.25 19.55 -2.66
C THR A 423 0.61 18.83 -1.48
N VAL A 424 1.01 17.59 -1.23
CA VAL A 424 0.69 16.80 -0.04
C VAL A 424 1.98 16.58 0.74
N SER A 425 2.21 17.32 1.81
CA SER A 425 3.56 17.49 2.38
C SER A 425 4.11 16.23 3.05
N SER A 426 3.27 15.47 3.76
CA SER A 426 3.68 14.30 4.54
C SER A 426 2.83 13.04 4.34
N GLY A 427 1.77 13.10 3.54
CA GLY A 427 0.88 11.96 3.31
C GLY A 427 0.90 11.46 1.87
N ASP A 428 -0.07 10.62 1.53
CA ASP A 428 -0.23 10.03 0.21
C ASP A 428 -1.34 10.68 -0.62
N ILE A 429 -1.37 10.34 -1.90
CA ILE A 429 -2.52 10.58 -2.78
C ILE A 429 -3.15 9.22 -3.14
N PHE A 430 -4.42 9.03 -2.79
CA PHE A 430 -5.21 7.84 -3.11
C PHE A 430 -6.35 8.16 -4.05
N VAL A 431 -6.47 7.42 -5.15
CA VAL A 431 -7.55 7.59 -6.12
C VAL A 431 -8.17 6.24 -6.44
N SER A 432 -9.45 6.03 -6.10
CA SER A 432 -10.12 4.74 -6.37
C SER A 432 -10.50 4.56 -7.84
N GLY A 433 -10.69 5.64 -8.57
CA GLY A 433 -10.98 5.69 -9.99
C GLY A 433 -9.82 6.28 -10.76
N ASP A 434 -10.11 7.14 -11.72
CA ASP A 434 -9.11 7.67 -12.65
C ASP A 434 -8.48 8.97 -12.12
N PHE A 435 -7.19 9.16 -12.39
CA PHE A 435 -6.47 10.40 -12.18
C PHE A 435 -5.97 10.94 -13.52
N THR A 436 -6.73 11.90 -14.06
CA THR A 436 -6.50 12.42 -15.41
C THR A 436 -6.22 13.92 -15.39
N SER A 437 -5.28 14.35 -16.23
CA SER A 437 -4.95 15.74 -16.45
C SER A 437 -4.89 16.06 -17.94
N GLY A 438 -5.75 16.97 -18.40
CA GLY A 438 -5.75 17.47 -19.78
C GLY A 438 -4.61 18.46 -20.07
N THR A 439 -3.93 18.95 -19.04
CA THR A 439 -2.92 20.02 -19.09
C THR A 439 -1.80 19.76 -18.09
N GLN A 440 -0.90 20.73 -17.89
CA GLN A 440 0.19 20.63 -16.91
C GLN A 440 -0.32 20.40 -15.49
N ILE A 441 0.20 19.40 -14.80
CA ILE A 441 0.02 19.23 -13.36
C ILE A 441 1.38 19.14 -12.67
N ASN A 442 1.55 19.89 -11.58
CA ASN A 442 2.70 19.82 -10.70
C ASN A 442 2.28 19.12 -9.41
N LEU A 443 2.66 17.86 -9.26
CA LEU A 443 2.33 17.02 -8.12
C LEU A 443 3.55 16.86 -7.22
N LYS A 444 3.38 17.19 -5.95
CA LYS A 444 4.35 16.88 -4.90
C LYS A 444 3.66 16.13 -3.78
N THR A 445 4.17 14.97 -3.41
CA THR A 445 3.67 14.21 -2.26
C THR A 445 4.81 13.74 -1.34
N GLY A 446 4.56 13.71 -0.04
CA GLY A 446 5.49 13.21 0.98
C GLY A 446 5.61 11.69 0.90
N GLY A 447 4.48 11.03 0.67
CA GLY A 447 4.37 9.59 0.48
C GLY A 447 4.32 9.16 -0.98
N LEU A 448 3.41 8.24 -1.30
CA LEU A 448 3.19 7.73 -2.65
C LEU A 448 1.94 8.30 -3.31
N ILE A 449 1.79 8.01 -4.59
CA ILE A 449 0.51 8.19 -5.32
C ILE A 449 0.04 6.79 -5.72
N ALA A 450 -1.16 6.40 -5.29
CA ALA A 450 -1.81 5.14 -5.66
C ALA A 450 -3.16 5.42 -6.33
N VAL A 451 -3.29 4.95 -7.56
CA VAL A 451 -4.46 5.13 -8.43
C VAL A 451 -4.91 3.76 -8.90
N ALA A 452 -6.15 3.39 -8.58
CA ALA A 452 -6.69 2.10 -8.99
C ALA A 452 -7.24 2.11 -10.43
N GLY A 453 -7.71 3.26 -10.91
CA GLY A 453 -8.08 3.48 -12.30
C GLY A 453 -6.89 3.84 -13.17
N GLU A 454 -7.15 4.58 -14.25
CA GLU A 454 -6.14 5.04 -15.19
C GLU A 454 -5.42 6.30 -14.69
N ILE A 455 -4.11 6.36 -14.92
CA ILE A 455 -3.32 7.59 -14.81
C ILE A 455 -3.06 8.10 -16.22
N ASP A 456 -3.55 9.29 -16.55
CA ASP A 456 -3.30 9.95 -17.84
C ASP A 456 -2.92 11.42 -17.59
N PHE A 457 -1.61 11.68 -17.49
CA PHE A 457 -1.08 13.04 -17.33
C PHE A 457 -0.50 13.57 -18.63
N LYS A 458 -1.17 14.54 -19.24
CA LYS A 458 -0.73 15.18 -20.48
C LYS A 458 0.16 16.38 -20.20
N ASN A 459 0.96 16.78 -21.19
CA ASN A 459 1.62 18.09 -21.32
C ASN A 459 2.44 18.60 -20.11
N ASN A 460 3.74 18.30 -20.07
CA ASN A 460 4.71 18.89 -19.13
C ASN A 460 4.35 18.73 -17.65
N SER A 461 3.76 17.59 -17.30
CA SER A 461 3.43 17.28 -15.91
C SER A 461 4.69 16.88 -15.13
N THR A 462 4.86 17.45 -13.93
CA THR A 462 5.97 17.11 -13.02
C THR A 462 5.42 16.42 -11.79
N ILE A 463 6.00 15.29 -11.42
CA ILE A 463 5.53 14.47 -10.31
C ILE A 463 6.73 14.17 -9.43
N ARG A 464 6.61 14.50 -8.15
CA ARG A 464 7.63 14.25 -7.14
C ARG A 464 6.97 13.58 -5.95
N THR A 465 7.42 12.38 -5.63
CA THR A 465 6.87 11.59 -4.51
C THR A 465 8.00 11.23 -3.54
N GLY A 466 7.67 10.76 -2.33
CA GLY A 466 8.68 10.45 -1.32
C GLY A 466 9.44 11.68 -0.84
N THR A 467 8.82 12.87 -0.88
CA THR A 467 9.51 14.14 -0.59
C THR A 467 9.60 14.46 0.90
N SER A 468 8.98 13.68 1.78
CA SER A 468 9.20 13.76 3.23
C SER A 468 10.46 13.01 3.64
N ASP A 469 11.07 13.39 4.76
CA ASP A 469 12.24 12.71 5.33
C ASP A 469 11.90 12.18 6.74
N PRO A 470 11.71 10.84 6.91
CA PRO A 470 11.73 9.81 5.88
C PRO A 470 10.46 9.82 4.99
N PRO A 471 10.49 9.22 3.79
CA PRO A 471 9.29 9.01 2.97
C PRO A 471 8.34 8.05 3.70
N VAL A 472 7.09 8.47 3.90
CA VAL A 472 6.08 7.71 4.67
C VAL A 472 4.85 7.42 3.81
N THR A 473 4.27 6.22 3.92
CA THR A 473 2.99 5.89 3.27
C THR A 473 2.02 5.25 4.25
N SER A 474 0.73 5.49 4.03
CA SER A 474 -0.41 5.05 4.80
C SER A 474 -1.25 3.97 4.09
N LEU A 475 -0.88 3.55 2.87
CA LEU A 475 -1.62 2.53 2.12
C LEU A 475 -1.29 1.12 2.64
N GLN A 476 -2.32 0.38 3.07
CA GLN A 476 -2.24 -1.05 3.36
C GLN A 476 -2.88 -1.86 2.23
N LEU A 477 -2.12 -2.78 1.64
CA LEU A 477 -2.66 -3.78 0.71
C LEU A 477 -2.87 -5.10 1.46
N SER A 478 -4.11 -5.52 1.64
CA SER A 478 -4.46 -6.88 2.04
C SER A 478 -4.40 -7.80 0.82
N GLY A 479 -3.35 -8.60 0.72
CA GLY A 479 -3.20 -9.56 -0.38
C GLY A 479 -4.01 -10.84 -0.14
N THR A 480 -5.20 -10.96 -0.74
CA THR A 480 -5.77 -12.27 -1.10
C THR A 480 -5.68 -12.46 -2.61
N SER A 481 -4.55 -12.99 -3.10
CA SER A 481 -4.51 -13.56 -4.44
C SER A 481 -5.12 -14.96 -4.40
N SER A 482 -6.46 -15.05 -4.48
CA SER A 482 -7.15 -16.30 -4.83
C SER A 482 -6.93 -16.58 -6.31
N ALA A 483 -5.78 -17.14 -6.66
CA ALA A 483 -5.62 -17.85 -7.92
C ALA A 483 -6.19 -19.25 -7.74
N THR A 484 -7.43 -19.47 -8.20
CA THR A 484 -7.97 -20.83 -8.36
C THR A 484 -7.09 -21.56 -9.36
N PRO A 485 -6.47 -22.71 -9.02
CA PRO A 485 -5.69 -23.46 -9.99
C PRO A 485 -6.63 -24.05 -11.05
N THR A 486 -6.45 -23.60 -12.31
CA THR A 486 -6.99 -24.27 -13.49
C THR A 486 -6.45 -25.70 -13.51
N PRO A 487 -7.29 -26.76 -13.52
CA PRO A 487 -6.79 -28.12 -13.61
C PRO A 487 -6.09 -28.31 -14.97
N SER A 488 -4.79 -28.62 -14.90
CA SER A 488 -3.98 -28.98 -16.05
C SER A 488 -4.57 -30.21 -16.75
N ALA A 489 -4.72 -30.12 -18.07
CA ALA A 489 -5.21 -31.20 -18.91
C ALA A 489 -4.28 -32.41 -18.85
N SER A 490 -4.80 -33.53 -18.36
CA SER A 490 -4.18 -34.85 -18.45
C SER A 490 -4.05 -35.26 -19.92
N SER A 491 -2.84 -35.64 -20.31
CA SER A 491 -2.50 -36.16 -21.63
C SER A 491 -3.27 -37.44 -21.97
N SER A 492 -3.79 -37.43 -23.18
CA SER A 492 -4.32 -38.53 -23.99
C SER A 492 -3.52 -39.84 -23.88
N ALA A 493 -4.23 -40.93 -23.57
CA ALA A 493 -3.93 -42.27 -24.07
C ALA A 493 -5.22 -42.92 -24.57
N THR A 494 -5.09 -43.49 -25.76
CA THR A 494 -6.05 -44.00 -26.75
C THR A 494 -7.13 -44.98 -26.24
N PRO A 495 -8.35 -44.98 -26.84
CA PRO A 495 -9.45 -45.89 -26.49
C PRO A 495 -9.58 -47.09 -27.44
N THR A 496 -10.03 -48.25 -26.97
CA THR A 496 -10.90 -49.23 -27.70
C THR A 496 -11.44 -50.30 -26.73
N PRO A 497 -12.50 -51.07 -27.05
CA PRO A 497 -13.86 -50.83 -26.59
C PRO A 497 -14.46 -51.96 -25.74
N THR A 498 -15.53 -51.64 -25.01
CA THR A 498 -16.39 -52.60 -24.29
C THR A 498 -17.31 -53.35 -25.26
N ALA A 499 -17.40 -54.68 -25.11
CA ALA A 499 -18.52 -55.45 -25.61
C ALA A 499 -18.98 -56.50 -24.58
N THR A 500 -20.26 -56.34 -24.21
CA THR A 500 -21.27 -57.39 -24.02
C THR A 500 -21.30 -58.22 -22.72
N SER A 501 -22.43 -58.03 -22.05
CA SER A 501 -23.11 -58.78 -20.99
C SER A 501 -23.06 -60.31 -21.08
N THR A 502 -23.03 -61.01 -19.93
CA THR A 502 -24.03 -62.06 -19.64
C THR A 502 -24.18 -62.35 -18.14
N ILE A 503 -25.43 -62.62 -17.80
CA ILE A 503 -26.09 -62.93 -16.53
C ILE A 503 -25.66 -64.32 -16.02
N THR A 504 -25.67 -64.58 -14.70
CA THR A 504 -26.33 -65.74 -14.04
C THR A 504 -26.23 -65.61 -12.50
N PRO A 505 -27.27 -65.98 -11.71
CA PRO A 505 -27.47 -65.56 -10.32
C PRO A 505 -27.32 -66.69 -9.28
N THR A 506 -27.63 -66.33 -8.02
CA THR A 506 -28.06 -67.14 -6.84
C THR A 506 -27.04 -67.92 -6.01
N PRO A 507 -27.30 -68.23 -4.70
CA PRO A 507 -28.31 -67.71 -3.75
C PRO A 507 -27.77 -67.39 -2.32
N PRO A 508 -28.55 -66.76 -1.43
CA PRO A 508 -28.39 -66.84 0.04
C PRO A 508 -29.26 -68.00 0.60
N PRO A 509 -28.91 -68.69 1.70
CA PRO A 509 -29.23 -68.25 3.08
C PRO A 509 -28.15 -68.77 4.08
N ASP A 510 -28.19 -68.74 5.41
CA ASP A 510 -29.25 -68.65 6.40
C ASP A 510 -28.64 -68.33 7.78
N TRP A 511 -29.54 -68.08 8.71
CA TRP A 511 -29.45 -67.65 10.08
C TRP A 511 -29.00 -68.75 11.09
N ASN A 512 -28.52 -68.30 12.25
CA ASN A 512 -28.81 -68.83 13.62
C ASN A 512 -27.79 -69.79 14.34
N PRO A 513 -27.95 -70.10 15.65
CA PRO A 513 -26.97 -69.75 16.70
C PRO A 513 -26.49 -70.95 17.58
N VAL A 514 -25.49 -70.71 18.43
CA VAL A 514 -25.06 -71.43 19.66
C VAL A 514 -25.32 -72.96 19.81
N ARG A 515 -24.22 -73.74 19.89
CA ARG A 515 -23.89 -74.96 20.69
C ARG A 515 -22.59 -75.51 20.06
N LYS A 516 -21.48 -75.80 20.73
CA LYS A 516 -21.14 -76.21 22.10
C LYS A 516 -19.84 -75.51 22.52
#